data_AF-A0A1F7XKD1-F1
#
_entry.id   AF-A0A1F7XKD1-F1
#
_cell.length_a   1.000
_cell.length_b   1.000
_cell.length_c   1.000
_cell.angle_alpha   90.00
_cell.angle_beta   90.00
_cell.angle_gamma   90.00
#
_symmetry.space_group_name_H-M   'P 1'
#
loop_
_entity.id
_entity.type
_entity.pdbx_description
1 polymer ?
#
loop_
_entity_poly.entity_id
_entity_poly.type
_entity_poly.pdbx_seq_one_letter_code
_entity_poly.pdbx_strand_id
1 'polypeptide(L)'
;MEQIPKESETIAAKRSLRLAEKFRRAGEGFRDKNSWWSNGPLELLGLVFVFLLNFYLVINFFGTSAPDIPYSGPVIPLFAKGIELFNVPIAYSIQIVNATFHLFFPFTFYLLVKKISGRKLIAFLVILIASLTVYPFGVVRITGSFIGGDGPHMASLTLVPLAIYGLLGFIREGGVRNLAIASVASGVIALISPFGFLTFALFAGITAFSEMLLGTGRLKVFRLLIVFIFAGALNSFWYNPAFFYWMITGPMGEDIRITIARLIPISFFIIPILGAFGFLLFDRRPNLQPVFLASFYTIVFVLIVVAGGGILPSHPSRYAAELGISLAFLLGVGIVKLMEFLKFGASHEPKKVSKALFANGLLACVFVVLVLGIVLGRGQLLSAEESVLGIWTGFDKGEIWTSRDNFSGISSFLGYSITGSAILALTILGIKSRQEVAS
;
A
#
# COMPACT_ATOMS: atom_id res chain seq x y z
N MET A 1 53.08 1.65 6.59
CA MET A 1 51.83 1.45 5.81
C MET A 1 50.67 1.65 6.76
N GLU A 2 49.92 2.75 6.61
CA GLU A 2 48.68 2.94 7.37
C GLU A 2 47.69 1.83 6.98
N GLN A 3 47.25 1.04 7.97
CA GLN A 3 46.22 0.03 7.76
C GLN A 3 44.91 0.73 7.44
N ILE A 4 44.51 0.68 6.17
CA ILE A 4 43.18 1.11 5.74
C ILE A 4 42.17 0.21 6.48
N PRO A 5 41.28 0.77 7.32
CA PRO A 5 40.35 -0.04 8.11
C PRO A 5 39.38 -0.78 7.18
N LYS A 6 39.11 -2.05 7.50
CA LYS A 6 38.14 -2.86 6.75
C LYS A 6 36.75 -2.21 6.82
N GLU A 7 35.90 -2.38 5.81
CA GLU A 7 34.54 -1.77 5.76
C GLU A 7 33.73 -2.01 7.05
N SER A 8 33.92 -3.16 7.70
CA SER A 8 33.31 -3.54 8.98
C SER A 8 33.76 -2.71 10.19
N GLU A 9 34.92 -2.08 10.11
CA GLU A 9 35.52 -1.27 11.18
C GLU A 9 35.26 0.22 11.02
N THR A 10 34.67 0.63 9.89
CA THR A 10 34.28 2.01 9.66
C THR A 10 33.30 2.47 10.74
N ILE A 11 33.39 3.76 11.07
CA ILE A 11 32.49 4.41 12.03
C ILE A 11 31.01 4.21 11.60
N ALA A 12 30.74 4.18 10.30
CA ALA A 12 29.41 3.92 9.75
C ALA A 12 28.91 2.48 10.05
N ALA A 13 29.76 1.46 9.90
CA ALA A 13 29.43 0.06 10.16
C ALA A 13 29.24 -0.24 11.66
N LYS A 14 30.14 0.26 12.52
CA LYS A 14 29.97 0.12 13.99
C LYS A 14 28.72 0.86 14.49
N ARG A 15 28.35 1.99 13.86
CA ARG A 15 27.13 2.74 14.20
C ARG A 15 25.86 2.07 13.68
N SER A 16 25.87 1.48 12.49
CA SER A 16 24.72 0.73 11.96
C SER A 16 24.43 -0.54 12.77
N LEU A 17 25.47 -1.24 13.24
CA LEU A 17 25.34 -2.37 14.16
C LEU A 17 24.68 -1.97 15.49
N ARG A 18 25.13 -0.87 16.12
CA ARG A 18 24.48 -0.35 17.35
C ARG A 18 23.03 0.07 17.10
N LEU A 19 22.72 0.62 15.93
CA LEU A 19 21.36 0.97 15.54
C LEU A 19 20.49 -0.27 15.33
N ALA A 20 20.99 -1.29 14.61
CA ALA A 20 20.32 -2.57 14.43
C ALA A 20 20.06 -3.26 15.79
N GLU A 21 21.01 -3.17 16.72
CA GLU A 21 20.83 -3.66 18.09
C GLU A 21 19.81 -2.82 18.87
N LYS A 22 19.78 -1.49 18.67
CA LYS A 22 18.69 -0.63 19.18
C LYS A 22 17.33 -0.96 18.57
N PHE A 23 17.25 -1.35 17.30
CA PHE A 23 16.01 -1.83 16.67
C PHE A 23 15.57 -3.14 17.30
N ARG A 24 16.50 -4.08 17.51
CA ARG A 24 16.22 -5.34 18.18
C ARG A 24 15.71 -5.09 19.61
N ARG A 25 16.40 -4.24 20.37
CA ARG A 25 16.04 -3.88 21.75
C ARG A 25 14.77 -3.01 21.85
N ALA A 26 14.52 -2.10 20.92
CA ALA A 26 13.28 -1.34 20.84
C ALA A 26 12.10 -2.27 20.49
N GLY A 27 12.33 -3.25 19.61
CA GLY A 27 11.39 -4.34 19.34
C GLY A 27 11.15 -5.22 20.57
N GLU A 28 12.16 -5.46 21.40
CA GLU A 28 12.08 -6.21 22.67
C GLU A 28 11.35 -5.41 23.78
N GLY A 29 11.57 -4.10 23.90
CA GLY A 29 10.91 -3.23 24.88
C GLY A 29 9.40 -3.04 24.66
N PHE A 30 8.88 -3.41 23.49
CA PHE A 30 7.45 -3.48 23.19
C PHE A 30 6.88 -4.90 23.19
N ARG A 31 7.70 -5.92 23.50
CA ARG A 31 7.35 -7.32 23.25
C ARG A 31 6.55 -8.00 24.34
N ASP A 32 6.50 -7.49 25.57
CA ASP A 32 5.81 -8.20 26.66
C ASP A 32 4.96 -7.30 27.55
N LYS A 33 3.67 -7.28 27.25
CA LYS A 33 2.62 -7.64 28.22
C LYS A 33 1.58 -8.46 27.48
N ASN A 34 1.48 -9.76 27.79
CA ASN A 34 0.38 -10.63 27.40
C ASN A 34 -0.94 -9.94 27.75
N SER A 35 -1.54 -9.34 26.72
CA SER A 35 -2.85 -8.74 26.75
C SER A 35 -3.76 -9.73 26.03
N TRP A 36 -5.04 -9.84 26.37
CA TRP A 36 -5.96 -10.82 25.79
C TRP A 36 -5.98 -10.85 24.23
N TRP A 37 -5.58 -9.79 23.54
CA TRP A 37 -5.38 -9.73 22.08
C TRP A 37 -4.03 -10.31 21.55
N SER A 38 -3.13 -10.85 22.39
CA SER A 38 -1.85 -11.43 21.96
C SER A 38 -1.99 -12.87 21.44
N ASN A 39 -3.09 -13.55 21.74
CA ASN A 39 -3.34 -14.93 21.31
C ASN A 39 -3.55 -15.00 19.80
N GLY A 40 -2.77 -15.85 19.10
CA GLY A 40 -2.91 -16.11 17.66
C GLY A 40 -4.35 -16.41 17.22
N PRO A 41 -5.12 -17.22 17.96
CA PRO A 41 -6.53 -17.47 17.65
C PRO A 41 -7.43 -16.22 17.68
N LEU A 42 -7.24 -15.32 18.65
CA LEU A 42 -8.05 -14.10 18.76
C LEU A 42 -7.72 -13.08 17.66
N GLU A 43 -6.46 -13.06 17.21
CA GLU A 43 -6.07 -12.30 16.02
C GLU A 43 -6.80 -12.81 14.78
N LEU A 44 -6.83 -14.14 14.57
CA LEU A 44 -7.55 -14.74 13.45
C LEU A 44 -9.06 -14.44 13.52
N LEU A 45 -9.68 -14.62 14.70
CA LEU A 45 -11.10 -14.31 14.90
C LEU A 45 -11.41 -12.84 14.62
N GLY A 46 -10.56 -11.91 15.05
CA GLY A 46 -10.71 -10.48 14.76
C GLY A 46 -10.63 -10.19 13.26
N LEU A 47 -9.72 -10.84 12.53
CA LEU A 47 -9.60 -10.69 11.08
C LEU A 47 -10.80 -11.28 10.34
N VAL A 48 -11.26 -12.46 10.75
CA VAL A 48 -12.49 -13.09 10.23
C VAL A 48 -13.70 -12.19 10.49
N PHE A 49 -13.80 -11.57 11.66
CA PHE A 49 -14.86 -10.62 11.97
C PHE A 49 -14.84 -9.39 11.05
N VAL A 50 -13.67 -8.79 10.81
CA VAL A 50 -13.56 -7.65 9.87
C VAL A 50 -13.84 -8.07 8.43
N PHE A 51 -13.45 -9.29 8.04
CA PHE A 51 -13.82 -9.86 6.74
C PHE A 51 -15.32 -10.02 6.60
N LEU A 52 -16.00 -10.57 7.62
CA LEU A 52 -17.46 -10.69 7.62
C LEU A 52 -18.16 -9.33 7.57
N LEU A 53 -17.64 -8.31 8.24
CA LEU A 53 -18.15 -6.94 8.12
C LEU A 53 -18.01 -6.39 6.70
N ASN A 54 -16.84 -6.53 6.07
CA ASN A 54 -16.65 -6.08 4.69
C ASN A 54 -17.48 -6.92 3.71
N PHE A 55 -17.65 -8.22 3.95
CA PHE A 55 -18.54 -9.10 3.20
C PHE A 55 -19.99 -8.62 3.28
N TYR A 56 -20.47 -8.29 4.49
CA TYR A 56 -21.79 -7.72 4.69
C TYR A 56 -22.01 -6.41 3.89
N LEU A 57 -20.98 -5.57 3.75
CA LEU A 57 -21.07 -4.35 2.94
C LEU A 57 -21.21 -4.63 1.44
N VAL A 58 -20.52 -5.65 0.93
CA VAL A 58 -20.42 -5.88 -0.53
C VAL A 58 -21.26 -7.03 -1.05
N ILE A 59 -21.96 -7.78 -0.19
CA ILE A 59 -22.72 -8.98 -0.57
C ILE A 59 -23.74 -8.72 -1.70
N ASN A 60 -24.34 -7.54 -1.74
CA ASN A 60 -25.33 -7.18 -2.77
C ASN A 60 -24.70 -7.04 -4.17
N PHE A 61 -23.39 -6.81 -4.27
CA PHE A 61 -22.71 -6.67 -5.56
C PHE A 61 -22.37 -8.02 -6.22
N PHE A 62 -22.41 -9.15 -5.50
CA PHE A 62 -22.15 -10.46 -6.12
C PHE A 62 -23.19 -10.85 -7.19
N GLY A 63 -24.40 -10.27 -7.12
CA GLY A 63 -25.50 -10.52 -8.06
C GLY A 63 -25.70 -9.42 -9.09
N THR A 64 -24.77 -8.47 -9.22
CA THR A 64 -24.87 -7.34 -10.17
C THR A 64 -23.86 -7.49 -11.30
N SER A 65 -24.22 -7.04 -12.50
CA SER A 65 -23.25 -6.91 -13.60
C SER A 65 -22.25 -5.80 -13.30
N ALA A 66 -20.97 -6.02 -13.58
CA ALA A 66 -19.97 -4.96 -13.51
C ALA A 66 -20.32 -3.82 -14.50
N PRO A 67 -20.01 -2.56 -14.16
CA PRO A 67 -20.07 -1.45 -15.10
C PRO A 67 -19.21 -1.75 -16.34
N ASP A 68 -19.66 -1.28 -17.49
CA ASP A 68 -18.92 -1.42 -18.75
C ASP A 68 -17.74 -0.43 -18.78
N ILE A 69 -16.55 -0.90 -18.37
CA ILE A 69 -15.34 -0.09 -18.28
C ILE A 69 -14.15 -0.70 -19.03
N PRO A 70 -13.29 0.15 -19.64
CA PRO A 70 -12.06 -0.31 -20.27
C PRO A 70 -11.00 -0.73 -19.24
N TYR A 71 -10.29 -1.83 -19.53
CA TYR A 71 -9.17 -2.31 -18.72
C TYR A 71 -7.85 -1.98 -19.40
N SER A 72 -6.85 -1.54 -18.63
CA SER A 72 -5.48 -1.33 -19.11
C SER A 72 -4.56 -2.54 -18.90
N GLY A 73 -4.93 -3.41 -17.96
CA GLY A 73 -4.10 -4.54 -17.51
C GLY A 73 -4.85 -5.88 -17.52
N PRO A 74 -4.14 -7.01 -17.65
CA PRO A 74 -4.76 -8.30 -17.92
C PRO A 74 -5.31 -9.03 -16.70
N VAL A 75 -4.96 -8.62 -15.48
CA VAL A 75 -5.19 -9.45 -14.28
C VAL A 75 -6.67 -9.66 -13.98
N ILE A 76 -7.47 -8.59 -13.97
CA ILE A 76 -8.92 -8.71 -13.70
C ILE A 76 -9.63 -9.48 -14.82
N PRO A 77 -9.44 -9.15 -16.12
CA PRO A 77 -10.03 -9.94 -17.20
C PRO A 77 -9.62 -11.41 -17.18
N LEU A 78 -8.37 -11.74 -16.83
CA LEU A 78 -7.88 -13.12 -16.78
C LEU A 78 -8.55 -13.92 -15.66
N PHE A 79 -8.67 -13.34 -14.47
CA PHE A 79 -9.41 -14.00 -13.38
C PHE A 79 -10.90 -14.12 -13.71
N ALA A 80 -11.50 -13.10 -14.31
CA ALA A 80 -12.91 -13.13 -14.71
C ALA A 80 -13.18 -14.23 -15.75
N LYS A 81 -12.29 -14.40 -16.74
CA LYS A 81 -12.35 -15.52 -17.70
C LYS A 81 -12.23 -16.89 -17.02
N GLY A 82 -11.43 -17.00 -15.96
CA GLY A 82 -11.34 -18.22 -15.18
C GLY A 82 -12.66 -18.59 -14.49
N ILE A 83 -13.41 -17.59 -14.01
CA ILE A 83 -14.74 -17.78 -13.41
C ILE A 83 -15.80 -18.06 -14.49
N GLU A 84 -15.66 -17.44 -15.67
CA GLU A 84 -16.56 -17.65 -16.82
C GLU A 84 -16.61 -19.12 -17.27
N LEU A 85 -15.54 -19.89 -17.06
CA LEU A 85 -15.51 -21.35 -17.30
C LEU A 85 -16.58 -22.12 -16.51
N PHE A 86 -17.13 -21.53 -15.44
CA PHE A 86 -18.23 -22.09 -14.64
C PHE A 86 -19.62 -21.60 -15.09
N ASN A 87 -19.76 -21.13 -16.34
CA ASN A 87 -21.00 -20.58 -16.93
C ASN A 87 -21.54 -19.31 -16.24
N VAL A 88 -20.66 -18.54 -15.60
CA VAL A 88 -21.01 -17.22 -15.06
C VAL A 88 -20.70 -16.16 -16.13
N PRO A 89 -21.65 -15.28 -16.52
CA PRO A 89 -21.38 -14.29 -17.56
C PRO A 89 -20.24 -13.34 -17.15
N ILE A 90 -19.39 -12.96 -18.11
CA ILE A 90 -18.15 -12.22 -17.86
C ILE A 90 -18.33 -10.95 -17.01
N ALA A 91 -19.42 -10.21 -17.20
CA ALA A 91 -19.73 -9.00 -16.44
C ALA A 91 -19.93 -9.29 -14.93
N TYR A 92 -20.55 -10.43 -14.58
CA TYR A 92 -20.70 -10.86 -13.19
C TYR A 92 -19.36 -11.40 -12.65
N SER A 93 -18.62 -12.15 -13.47
CA SER A 93 -17.28 -12.65 -13.13
C SER A 93 -16.32 -11.52 -12.74
N ILE A 94 -16.33 -10.41 -13.47
CA ILE A 94 -15.55 -9.20 -13.14
C ILE A 94 -15.96 -8.65 -11.76
N GLN A 95 -17.27 -8.55 -11.50
CA GLN A 95 -17.78 -8.03 -10.24
C GLN A 95 -17.36 -8.91 -9.05
N ILE A 96 -17.37 -10.24 -9.23
CA ILE A 96 -16.87 -11.22 -8.25
C ILE A 96 -15.37 -11.02 -7.99
N VAL A 97 -14.57 -10.77 -9.03
CA VAL A 97 -13.13 -10.47 -8.88
C VAL A 97 -12.93 -9.18 -8.08
N ASN A 98 -13.64 -8.10 -8.42
CA ASN A 98 -13.56 -6.83 -7.68
C ASN A 98 -13.97 -7.00 -6.22
N ALA A 99 -15.04 -7.78 -5.96
CA ALA A 99 -15.49 -8.13 -4.62
C ALA A 99 -14.40 -8.88 -3.85
N THR A 100 -13.76 -9.85 -4.51
CA THR A 100 -12.67 -10.61 -3.92
C THR A 100 -11.51 -9.71 -3.49
N PHE A 101 -11.04 -8.82 -4.38
CA PHE A 101 -9.99 -7.85 -4.01
C PHE A 101 -10.44 -6.96 -2.84
N HIS A 102 -11.65 -6.42 -2.87
CA HIS A 102 -12.17 -5.60 -1.79
C HIS A 102 -12.14 -6.33 -0.44
N LEU A 103 -12.53 -7.60 -0.40
CA LEU A 103 -12.53 -8.42 0.82
C LEU A 103 -11.14 -8.77 1.33
N PHE A 104 -10.14 -8.85 0.44
CA PHE A 104 -8.75 -9.11 0.82
C PHE A 104 -8.00 -7.86 1.31
N PHE A 105 -8.48 -6.65 0.99
CA PHE A 105 -7.83 -5.40 1.39
C PHE A 105 -7.57 -5.27 2.91
N PRO A 106 -8.53 -5.56 3.81
CA PRO A 106 -8.28 -5.49 5.25
C PRO A 106 -7.11 -6.37 5.70
N PHE A 107 -6.93 -7.55 5.10
CA PHE A 107 -5.84 -8.45 5.48
C PHE A 107 -4.47 -7.92 5.06
N THR A 108 -4.34 -7.49 3.81
CA THR A 108 -3.05 -6.96 3.33
C THR A 108 -2.68 -5.69 4.08
N PHE A 109 -3.66 -4.83 4.37
CA PHE A 109 -3.43 -3.60 5.12
C PHE A 109 -3.11 -3.86 6.60
N TYR A 110 -3.80 -4.82 7.23
CA TYR A 110 -3.47 -5.28 8.58
C TYR A 110 -2.02 -5.73 8.68
N LEU A 111 -1.57 -6.60 7.77
CA LEU A 111 -0.20 -7.13 7.77
C LEU A 111 0.85 -6.02 7.66
N LEU A 112 0.62 -5.05 6.77
CA LEU A 112 1.49 -3.89 6.63
C LEU A 112 1.55 -3.06 7.92
N VAL A 113 0.40 -2.66 8.45
CA VAL A 113 0.32 -1.78 9.63
C VAL A 113 0.90 -2.48 10.85
N LYS A 114 0.65 -3.79 11.01
CA LYS A 114 1.27 -4.60 12.07
C LYS A 114 2.79 -4.64 11.93
N LYS A 115 3.34 -4.77 10.72
CA LYS A 115 4.79 -4.76 10.48
C LYS A 115 5.45 -3.41 10.73
N ILE A 116 4.76 -2.31 10.41
CA ILE A 116 5.26 -0.96 10.66
C ILE A 116 5.21 -0.63 12.16
N SER A 117 4.03 -0.82 12.78
CA SER A 117 3.77 -0.36 14.15
C SER A 117 4.22 -1.33 15.24
N GLY A 118 4.42 -2.61 14.91
CA GLY A 118 4.65 -3.68 15.88
C GLY A 118 3.42 -3.99 16.75
N ARG A 119 2.26 -3.39 16.49
CA ARG A 119 1.10 -3.42 17.40
C ARG A 119 -0.18 -3.85 16.70
N LYS A 120 -0.73 -4.98 17.15
CA LYS A 120 -1.99 -5.55 16.64
C LYS A 120 -3.17 -4.60 16.79
N LEU A 121 -3.27 -3.90 17.92
CA LEU A 121 -4.38 -2.97 18.19
C LEU A 121 -4.45 -1.84 17.17
N ILE A 122 -3.30 -1.24 16.82
CA ILE A 122 -3.24 -0.20 15.78
C ILE A 122 -3.72 -0.83 14.47
N ALA A 123 -3.20 -1.99 14.09
CA ALA A 123 -3.61 -2.66 12.85
C ALA A 123 -5.12 -2.95 12.78
N PHE A 124 -5.74 -3.43 13.86
CA PHE A 124 -7.19 -3.66 13.93
C PHE A 124 -8.01 -2.38 13.82
N LEU A 125 -7.64 -1.32 14.54
CA LEU A 125 -8.35 -0.04 14.45
C LEU A 125 -8.24 0.55 13.04
N VAL A 126 -7.05 0.48 12.43
CA VAL A 126 -6.81 1.04 11.10
C VAL A 126 -7.67 0.35 10.04
N ILE A 127 -7.79 -0.98 10.07
CA ILE A 127 -8.62 -1.70 9.09
C ILE A 127 -10.13 -1.47 9.33
N LEU A 128 -10.55 -1.26 10.58
CA LEU A 128 -11.94 -0.88 10.88
C LEU A 128 -12.25 0.54 10.40
N ILE A 129 -11.37 1.50 10.68
CA ILE A 129 -11.52 2.89 10.21
C ILE A 129 -11.54 2.91 8.66
N ALA A 130 -10.63 2.17 8.02
CA ALA A 130 -10.61 2.05 6.56
C ALA A 130 -11.83 1.34 5.97
N SER A 131 -12.62 0.62 6.79
CA SER A 131 -13.86 -0.04 6.38
C SER A 131 -15.11 0.81 6.65
N LEU A 132 -14.98 1.96 7.32
CA LEU A 132 -16.11 2.86 7.59
C LEU A 132 -16.76 3.32 6.28
N THR A 133 -18.08 3.30 6.22
CA THR A 133 -18.85 3.74 5.06
C THR A 133 -19.04 5.26 5.05
N VAL A 134 -17.96 6.02 5.28
CA VAL A 134 -17.96 7.49 5.31
C VAL A 134 -16.81 8.00 4.46
N TYR A 135 -16.99 9.12 3.76
CA TYR A 135 -15.93 9.70 2.93
C TYR A 135 -14.74 10.16 3.80
N PRO A 136 -13.48 9.91 3.41
CA PRO A 136 -13.00 9.23 2.20
C PRO A 136 -12.65 7.74 2.38
N PHE A 137 -13.19 7.05 3.40
CA PHE A 137 -12.81 5.69 3.78
C PHE A 137 -13.42 4.59 2.88
N GLY A 138 -14.15 3.64 3.45
CA GLY A 138 -14.72 2.48 2.76
C GLY A 138 -15.71 2.87 1.66
N VAL A 139 -16.46 3.97 1.81
CA VAL A 139 -17.44 4.41 0.79
C VAL A 139 -16.79 4.64 -0.57
N VAL A 140 -15.65 5.34 -0.63
CA VAL A 140 -14.96 5.66 -1.90
C VAL A 140 -14.44 4.40 -2.57
N ARG A 141 -13.92 3.45 -1.78
CA ARG A 141 -13.48 2.18 -2.34
C ARG A 141 -14.65 1.36 -2.87
N ILE A 142 -15.78 1.31 -2.15
CA ILE A 142 -16.95 0.53 -2.57
C ILE A 142 -17.55 1.15 -3.83
N THR A 143 -17.85 2.45 -3.81
CA THR A 143 -18.41 3.13 -4.98
C THR A 143 -17.45 3.05 -6.15
N GLY A 144 -16.16 3.34 -5.98
CA GLY A 144 -15.16 3.23 -7.03
C GLY A 144 -14.95 1.81 -7.58
N SER A 145 -15.15 0.77 -6.75
CA SER A 145 -14.95 -0.63 -7.17
C SER A 145 -16.12 -1.23 -7.95
N PHE A 146 -17.35 -0.89 -7.55
CA PHE A 146 -18.55 -1.62 -7.94
C PHE A 146 -19.55 -0.81 -8.76
N ILE A 147 -19.56 0.51 -8.58
CA ILE A 147 -20.52 1.43 -9.20
C ILE A 147 -19.81 2.35 -10.19
N GLY A 148 -18.67 2.90 -9.77
CA GLY A 148 -17.80 3.74 -10.56
C GLY A 148 -16.90 2.94 -11.48
N GLY A 149 -16.32 3.63 -12.47
CA GLY A 149 -15.44 3.04 -13.46
C GLY A 149 -14.01 2.77 -13.02
N ASP A 150 -13.73 2.69 -11.71
CA ASP A 150 -12.37 2.64 -11.17
C ASP A 150 -12.01 1.32 -10.46
N GLY A 151 -12.77 0.26 -10.75
CA GLY A 151 -12.55 -1.11 -10.25
C GLY A 151 -11.09 -1.58 -10.29
N PRO A 152 -10.38 -1.46 -11.42
CA PRO A 152 -8.98 -1.85 -11.51
C PRO A 152 -8.06 -1.10 -10.55
N HIS A 153 -8.25 0.21 -10.41
CA HIS A 153 -7.45 0.99 -9.47
C HIS A 153 -7.72 0.54 -8.03
N MET A 154 -8.98 0.40 -7.63
CA MET A 154 -9.34 -0.07 -6.28
C MET A 154 -8.83 -1.48 -5.99
N ALA A 155 -8.90 -2.39 -6.97
CA ALA A 155 -8.34 -3.73 -6.86
C ALA A 155 -6.82 -3.68 -6.64
N SER A 156 -6.11 -2.79 -7.34
CA SER A 156 -4.67 -2.64 -7.18
C SER A 156 -4.29 -2.14 -5.76
N LEU A 157 -5.11 -1.28 -5.15
CA LEU A 157 -4.91 -0.80 -3.77
C LEU A 157 -4.97 -1.93 -2.73
N THR A 158 -5.60 -3.06 -3.04
CA THR A 158 -5.56 -4.28 -2.22
C THR A 158 -4.17 -4.86 -2.12
N LEU A 159 -3.39 -4.82 -3.20
CA LEU A 159 -2.05 -5.39 -3.25
C LEU A 159 -0.95 -4.40 -2.83
N VAL A 160 -1.22 -3.09 -2.88
CA VAL A 160 -0.26 -2.06 -2.47
C VAL A 160 0.30 -2.33 -1.06
N PRO A 161 -0.51 -2.60 -0.02
CA PRO A 161 0.02 -2.89 1.31
C PRO A 161 0.94 -4.12 1.35
N LEU A 162 0.64 -5.16 0.56
CA LEU A 162 1.45 -6.36 0.47
C LEU A 162 2.80 -6.09 -0.21
N ALA A 163 2.80 -5.30 -1.29
CA ALA A 163 4.02 -4.88 -1.97
C ALA A 163 4.91 -4.04 -1.05
N ILE A 164 4.33 -3.08 -0.31
CA ILE A 164 5.06 -2.29 0.70
C ILE A 164 5.54 -3.16 1.86
N TYR A 165 4.76 -4.16 2.30
CA TYR A 165 5.18 -5.12 3.32
C TYR A 165 6.44 -5.88 2.89
N GLY A 166 6.47 -6.37 1.64
CA GLY A 166 7.64 -7.03 1.05
C GLY A 166 8.83 -6.08 0.96
N LEU A 167 8.61 -4.87 0.42
CA LEU A 167 9.62 -3.84 0.26
C LEU A 167 10.24 -3.46 1.61
N LEU A 168 9.44 -3.21 2.64
CA LEU A 168 9.91 -2.86 3.98
C LEU A 168 10.77 -3.98 4.57
N GLY A 169 10.38 -5.25 4.35
CA GLY A 169 11.21 -6.39 4.74
C GLY A 169 12.55 -6.40 4.00
N PHE A 170 12.53 -6.19 2.69
CA PHE A 170 13.73 -6.20 1.86
C PHE A 170 14.66 -5.04 2.21
N ILE A 171 14.12 -3.83 2.42
CA ILE A 171 14.89 -2.64 2.79
C ILE A 171 15.55 -2.83 4.16
N ARG A 172 14.85 -3.38 5.15
CA ARG A 172 15.39 -3.58 6.51
C ARG A 172 16.37 -4.76 6.58
N GLU A 173 15.92 -5.94 6.19
CA GLU A 173 16.60 -7.21 6.46
C GLU A 173 17.32 -7.75 5.22
N GLY A 174 16.94 -7.31 4.03
CA GLY A 174 17.33 -7.95 2.78
C GLY A 174 16.56 -9.25 2.56
N GLY A 175 17.20 -10.20 1.90
CA GLY A 175 16.67 -11.54 1.66
C GLY A 175 15.82 -11.66 0.39
N VAL A 176 16.01 -12.78 -0.31
CA VAL A 176 15.36 -13.05 -1.60
C VAL A 176 13.85 -13.20 -1.47
N ARG A 177 13.36 -13.76 -0.35
CA ARG A 177 11.92 -13.89 -0.08
C ARG A 177 11.23 -12.53 -0.07
N ASN A 178 11.80 -11.55 0.62
CA ASN A 178 11.21 -10.21 0.71
C ASN A 178 11.27 -9.48 -0.65
N LEU A 179 12.37 -9.65 -1.38
CA LEU A 179 12.51 -9.17 -2.76
C LEU A 179 11.42 -9.77 -3.66
N ALA A 180 11.26 -11.09 -3.65
CA ALA A 180 10.26 -11.79 -4.46
C ALA A 180 8.84 -11.31 -4.15
N ILE A 181 8.47 -11.21 -2.87
CA ILE A 181 7.15 -10.70 -2.46
C ILE A 181 6.97 -9.26 -2.97
N ALA A 182 7.95 -8.38 -2.77
CA ALA A 182 7.85 -6.98 -3.19
C ALA A 182 7.72 -6.86 -4.71
N SER A 183 8.57 -7.54 -5.47
CA SER A 183 8.65 -7.47 -6.93
C SER A 183 7.47 -8.14 -7.61
N VAL A 184 7.02 -9.30 -7.13
CA VAL A 184 5.83 -9.96 -7.69
C VAL A 184 4.58 -9.16 -7.38
N ALA A 185 4.38 -8.71 -6.13
CA ALA A 185 3.20 -7.93 -5.78
C ALA A 185 3.15 -6.58 -6.53
N SER A 186 4.27 -5.86 -6.63
CA SER A 186 4.35 -4.62 -7.42
C SER A 186 4.21 -4.88 -8.93
N GLY A 187 4.72 -6.03 -9.41
CA GLY A 187 4.48 -6.52 -10.76
C GLY A 187 2.98 -6.63 -11.06
N VAL A 188 2.27 -7.42 -10.24
CA VAL A 188 0.83 -7.64 -10.35
C VAL A 188 0.04 -6.33 -10.22
N ILE A 189 0.43 -5.41 -9.34
CA ILE A 189 -0.20 -4.07 -9.23
C ILE A 189 -0.18 -3.35 -10.58
N ALA A 190 0.96 -3.32 -11.29
CA ALA A 190 1.05 -2.66 -12.59
C ALA A 190 0.24 -3.38 -13.68
N LEU A 191 0.12 -4.72 -13.60
CA LEU A 191 -0.74 -5.50 -14.48
C LEU A 191 -2.23 -5.41 -14.12
N ILE A 192 -2.60 -4.83 -12.98
CA ILE A 192 -3.97 -4.47 -12.67
C ILE A 192 -4.25 -3.05 -13.17
N SER A 193 -3.43 -2.07 -12.76
CA SER A 193 -3.63 -0.66 -13.07
C SER A 193 -2.31 0.13 -13.02
N PRO A 194 -1.94 0.88 -14.08
CA PRO A 194 -0.82 1.83 -14.05
C PRO A 194 -0.96 2.89 -12.95
N PHE A 195 -2.19 3.35 -12.68
CA PHE A 195 -2.48 4.29 -11.59
C PHE A 195 -2.21 3.66 -10.23
N GLY A 196 -2.58 2.38 -10.07
CA GLY A 196 -2.20 1.58 -8.90
C GLY A 196 -0.70 1.51 -8.68
N PHE A 197 0.06 1.37 -9.77
CA PHE A 197 1.52 1.32 -9.69
C PHE A 197 2.14 2.67 -9.32
N LEU A 198 1.58 3.77 -9.82
CA LEU A 198 1.98 5.12 -9.37
C LEU A 198 1.73 5.31 -7.88
N THR A 199 0.55 4.91 -7.39
CA THR A 199 0.22 4.92 -5.96
C THR A 199 1.21 4.07 -5.16
N PHE A 200 1.51 2.86 -5.61
CA PHE A 200 2.57 2.03 -5.01
C PHE A 200 3.91 2.76 -4.98
N ALA A 201 4.32 3.40 -6.07
CA ALA A 201 5.60 4.11 -6.15
C ALA A 201 5.70 5.26 -5.14
N LEU A 202 4.61 6.01 -4.91
CA LEU A 202 4.54 7.06 -3.89
C LEU A 202 4.68 6.47 -2.48
N PHE A 203 3.90 5.45 -2.14
CA PHE A 203 4.02 4.75 -0.85
C PHE A 203 5.42 4.16 -0.66
N ALA A 204 5.99 3.56 -1.69
CA ALA A 204 7.32 2.94 -1.69
C ALA A 204 8.42 3.98 -1.48
N GLY A 205 8.35 5.12 -2.14
CA GLY A 205 9.28 6.24 -1.98
C GLY A 205 9.28 6.78 -0.55
N ILE A 206 8.09 7.04 0.01
CA ILE A 206 7.95 7.50 1.40
C ILE A 206 8.44 6.43 2.39
N THR A 207 8.12 5.15 2.14
CA THR A 207 8.59 4.01 2.95
C THR A 207 10.10 3.95 2.98
N ALA A 208 10.72 3.96 1.81
CA ALA A 208 12.17 3.90 1.67
C ALA A 208 12.85 5.12 2.29
N PHE A 209 12.30 6.32 2.09
CA PHE A 209 12.81 7.54 2.71
C PHE A 209 12.76 7.45 4.24
N SER A 210 11.66 6.96 4.83
CA SER A 210 11.56 6.75 6.28
C SER A 210 12.66 5.84 6.81
N GLU A 211 13.03 4.82 6.03
CA GLU A 211 14.07 3.88 6.38
C GLU A 211 15.46 4.48 6.18
N MET A 212 15.67 5.29 5.15
CA MET A 212 16.95 5.99 4.91
C MET A 212 17.32 6.91 6.09
N LEU A 213 16.33 7.57 6.71
CA LEU A 213 16.51 8.39 7.93
C LEU A 213 17.00 7.58 9.14
N LEU A 214 16.90 6.25 9.10
CA LEU A 214 17.36 5.35 10.16
C LEU A 214 18.78 4.82 9.90
N GLY A 215 19.38 5.17 8.76
CA GLY A 215 20.75 4.81 8.38
C GLY A 215 20.83 3.96 7.09
N THR A 216 22.07 3.72 6.65
CA THR A 216 22.42 2.92 5.45
C THR A 216 21.69 3.34 4.16
N GLY A 217 21.47 4.65 3.98
CA GLY A 217 20.65 5.21 2.91
C GLY A 217 21.00 4.69 1.50
N ARG A 218 22.29 4.64 1.13
CA ARG A 218 22.74 4.14 -0.18
C ARG A 218 22.26 2.71 -0.47
N LEU A 219 22.39 1.80 0.50
CA LEU A 219 21.94 0.41 0.37
C LEU A 219 20.42 0.35 0.26
N LYS A 220 19.70 1.18 1.01
CA LYS A 220 18.23 1.21 1.01
C LYS A 220 17.66 1.75 -0.30
N VAL A 221 18.28 2.77 -0.88
CA VAL A 221 17.96 3.27 -2.23
C VAL A 221 18.22 2.18 -3.27
N PHE A 222 19.38 1.52 -3.20
CA PHE A 222 19.69 0.43 -4.13
C PHE A 222 18.67 -0.72 -4.05
N ARG A 223 18.26 -1.11 -2.84
CA ARG A 223 17.22 -2.13 -2.62
C ARG A 223 15.86 -1.71 -3.18
N LEU A 224 15.48 -0.43 -3.04
CA LEU A 224 14.27 0.12 -3.67
C LEU A 224 14.35 0.02 -5.20
N LEU A 225 15.47 0.43 -5.79
CA LEU A 225 15.69 0.37 -7.24
C LEU A 225 15.62 -1.05 -7.77
N ILE A 226 16.22 -2.02 -7.06
CA ILE A 226 16.12 -3.45 -7.42
C ILE A 226 14.65 -3.89 -7.50
N VAL A 227 13.81 -3.51 -6.53
CA VAL A 227 12.38 -3.88 -6.55
C VAL A 227 11.70 -3.31 -7.79
N PHE A 228 11.94 -2.05 -8.15
CA PHE A 228 11.41 -1.44 -9.36
C PHE A 228 11.92 -2.09 -10.65
N ILE A 229 13.21 -2.43 -10.71
CA ILE A 229 13.80 -3.13 -11.87
C ILE A 229 13.12 -4.49 -12.05
N PHE A 230 12.99 -5.29 -10.99
CA PHE A 230 12.31 -6.58 -11.09
C PHE A 230 10.82 -6.43 -11.40
N ALA A 231 10.13 -5.42 -10.84
CA ALA A 231 8.73 -5.16 -11.18
C ALA A 231 8.56 -4.83 -12.68
N GLY A 232 9.40 -3.94 -13.22
CA GLY A 232 9.40 -3.60 -14.64
C GLY A 232 9.75 -4.81 -15.51
N ALA A 233 10.74 -5.60 -15.12
CA ALA A 233 11.16 -6.80 -15.85
C ALA A 233 10.07 -7.89 -15.85
N LEU A 234 9.41 -8.13 -14.72
CA LEU A 234 8.30 -9.09 -14.60
C LEU A 234 7.07 -8.68 -15.41
N ASN A 235 6.92 -7.39 -15.70
CA ASN A 235 5.82 -6.87 -16.51
C ASN A 235 6.16 -6.68 -17.99
N SER A 236 7.43 -6.90 -18.38
CA SER A 236 7.92 -6.62 -19.74
C SER A 236 7.25 -7.47 -20.82
N PHE A 237 6.72 -8.65 -20.48
CA PHE A 237 5.91 -9.45 -21.41
C PHE A 237 4.61 -8.75 -21.84
N TRP A 238 4.05 -7.90 -20.98
CA TRP A 238 2.81 -7.18 -21.24
C TRP A 238 3.09 -5.75 -21.71
N TYR A 239 3.91 -5.03 -20.96
CA TYR A 239 4.39 -3.69 -21.31
C TYR A 239 5.82 -3.82 -21.84
N ASN A 240 5.97 -4.14 -23.12
CA ASN A 240 7.31 -4.31 -23.68
C ASN A 240 8.11 -2.99 -23.67
N PRO A 241 9.45 -3.01 -23.76
CA PRO A 241 10.25 -1.79 -23.68
C PRO A 241 9.93 -0.74 -24.74
N ALA A 242 9.50 -1.14 -25.94
CA ALA A 242 9.06 -0.20 -26.98
C ALA A 242 7.75 0.50 -26.57
N PHE A 243 6.81 -0.23 -25.99
CA PHE A 243 5.59 0.32 -25.41
C PHE A 243 5.89 1.24 -24.21
N PHE A 244 6.79 0.86 -23.31
CA PHE A 244 7.23 1.72 -22.21
C PHE A 244 7.85 3.03 -22.72
N TYR A 245 8.69 2.95 -23.76
CA TYR A 245 9.26 4.13 -24.39
C TYR A 245 8.16 5.03 -24.95
N TRP A 246 7.19 4.44 -25.66
CA TRP A 246 6.03 5.18 -26.19
C TRP A 246 5.16 5.80 -25.09
N MET A 247 4.93 5.13 -23.95
CA MET A 247 4.20 5.74 -22.83
C MET A 247 4.87 7.01 -22.30
N ILE A 248 6.20 7.12 -22.41
CA ILE A 248 6.97 8.28 -21.95
C ILE A 248 7.07 9.35 -23.04
N THR A 249 7.20 8.95 -24.30
CA THR A 249 7.49 9.88 -25.42
C THR A 249 6.27 10.26 -26.26
N GLY A 250 5.21 9.47 -26.21
CA GLY A 250 3.94 9.71 -26.91
C GLY A 250 3.11 10.84 -26.27
N PRO A 251 1.89 11.08 -26.79
CA PRO A 251 1.05 12.21 -26.40
C PRO A 251 0.76 12.27 -24.89
N MET A 252 0.35 11.15 -24.28
CA MET A 252 0.14 11.07 -22.82
C MET A 252 1.43 11.32 -22.02
N GLY A 253 2.57 10.87 -22.55
CA GLY A 253 3.88 11.07 -21.93
C GLY A 253 4.36 12.51 -22.03
N GLU A 254 3.92 13.26 -23.06
CA GLU A 254 4.17 14.69 -23.18
C GLU A 254 3.51 15.49 -22.06
N ASP A 255 2.23 15.23 -21.76
CA ASP A 255 1.53 15.87 -20.63
C ASP A 255 2.20 15.57 -19.28
N ILE A 256 2.64 14.32 -19.07
CA ILE A 256 3.38 13.93 -17.88
C ILE A 256 4.73 14.67 -17.82
N ARG A 257 5.47 14.74 -18.93
CA ARG A 257 6.76 15.46 -18.98
C ARG A 257 6.60 16.95 -18.71
N ILE A 258 5.58 17.58 -19.28
CA ILE A 258 5.26 19.00 -19.03
C ILE A 258 4.89 19.20 -17.56
N THR A 259 4.08 18.32 -16.98
CA THR A 259 3.69 18.39 -15.57
C THR A 259 4.90 18.21 -14.64
N ILE A 260 5.75 17.21 -14.90
CA ILE A 260 7.01 17.02 -14.15
C ILE A 260 7.91 18.24 -14.31
N ALA A 261 8.05 18.80 -15.51
CA ALA A 261 8.86 20.00 -15.74
C ALA A 261 8.35 21.20 -14.93
N ARG A 262 7.03 21.35 -14.77
CA ARG A 262 6.42 22.37 -13.89
C ARG A 262 6.64 22.09 -12.40
N LEU A 263 6.73 20.81 -12.01
CA LEU A 263 6.96 20.39 -10.63
C LEU A 263 8.44 20.51 -10.21
N ILE A 264 9.39 20.42 -11.14
CA ILE A 264 10.84 20.50 -10.85
C ILE A 264 11.17 21.79 -10.06
N PRO A 265 10.79 23.01 -10.50
CA PRO A 265 11.04 24.23 -9.73
C PRO A 265 10.47 24.20 -8.32
N ILE A 266 9.24 23.72 -8.16
CA ILE A 266 8.56 23.62 -6.86
C ILE A 266 9.27 22.61 -5.95
N SER A 267 9.75 21.51 -6.53
CA SER A 267 10.43 20.44 -5.81
C SER A 267 11.74 20.90 -5.16
N PHE A 268 12.45 21.88 -5.75
CA PHE A 268 13.64 22.49 -5.17
C PHE A 268 13.37 23.21 -3.85
N PHE A 269 12.14 23.65 -3.60
CA PHE A 269 11.75 24.27 -2.33
C PHE A 269 11.08 23.26 -1.39
N ILE A 270 10.13 22.48 -1.91
CA ILE A 270 9.33 21.56 -1.09
C ILE A 270 10.16 20.38 -0.57
N ILE A 271 11.01 19.76 -1.42
CA ILE A 271 11.77 18.58 -1.01
C ILE A 271 12.75 18.90 0.11
N PRO A 272 13.55 19.99 0.08
CA PRO A 272 14.42 20.34 1.20
C PRO A 272 13.64 20.66 2.47
N ILE A 273 12.49 21.33 2.37
CA ILE A 273 11.64 21.65 3.54
C ILE A 273 11.11 20.36 4.16
N LEU A 274 10.44 19.51 3.37
CA LEU A 274 9.91 18.22 3.85
C LEU A 274 11.02 17.30 4.34
N GLY A 275 12.17 17.30 3.67
CA GLY A 275 13.36 16.57 4.05
C GLY A 275 13.94 17.04 5.38
N ALA A 276 14.05 18.36 5.59
CA ALA A 276 14.52 18.96 6.82
C ALA A 276 13.56 18.71 7.99
N PHE A 277 12.25 18.88 7.79
CA PHE A 277 11.25 18.54 8.81
C PHE A 277 11.26 17.05 9.13
N GLY A 278 11.32 16.20 8.10
CA GLY A 278 11.43 14.75 8.26
C GLY A 278 12.69 14.36 9.04
N PHE A 279 13.83 14.97 8.71
CA PHE A 279 15.09 14.75 9.40
C PHE A 279 15.04 15.24 10.86
N LEU A 280 14.64 16.49 11.10
CA LEU A 280 14.63 17.08 12.45
C LEU A 280 13.69 16.35 13.41
N LEU A 281 12.52 15.92 12.93
CA LEU A 281 11.52 15.27 13.78
C LEU A 281 11.78 13.77 13.96
N PHE A 282 12.39 13.09 12.98
CA PHE A 282 12.42 11.63 12.91
C PHE A 282 13.80 10.99 12.69
N ASP A 283 14.87 11.76 12.48
CA ASP A 283 16.23 11.20 12.35
C ASP A 283 16.55 10.31 13.57
N ARG A 284 16.89 9.06 13.29
CA ARG A 284 17.27 8.04 14.29
C ARG A 284 16.22 7.77 15.38
N ARG A 285 14.95 8.06 15.14
CA ARG A 285 13.84 7.79 16.08
C ARG A 285 12.94 6.66 15.56
N PRO A 286 13.37 5.38 15.67
CA PRO A 286 12.60 4.25 15.12
C PRO A 286 11.19 4.13 15.72
N ASN A 287 11.02 4.52 16.99
CA ASN A 287 9.72 4.48 17.67
C ASN A 287 8.68 5.45 17.09
N LEU A 288 9.11 6.45 16.32
CA LEU A 288 8.24 7.42 15.66
C LEU A 288 7.95 7.07 14.19
N GLN A 289 8.53 6.01 13.66
CA GLN A 289 8.34 5.60 12.27
C GLN A 289 6.87 5.36 11.88
N PRO A 290 6.01 4.74 12.73
CA PRO A 290 4.60 4.58 12.38
C PRO A 290 3.88 5.93 12.22
N VAL A 291 4.23 6.91 13.06
CA VAL A 291 3.69 8.27 12.97
C VAL A 291 4.23 8.95 11.71
N PHE A 292 5.53 8.83 11.43
CA PHE A 292 6.14 9.37 10.23
C PHE A 292 5.43 8.88 8.96
N LEU A 293 5.31 7.56 8.80
CA LEU A 293 4.70 6.97 7.62
C LEU A 293 3.24 7.37 7.49
N ALA A 294 2.46 7.29 8.56
CA ALA A 294 1.06 7.67 8.53
C ALA A 294 0.87 9.16 8.16
N SER A 295 1.68 10.06 8.72
CA SER A 295 1.62 11.48 8.42
C SER A 295 2.05 11.79 6.98
N PHE A 296 3.18 11.26 6.51
CA PHE A 296 3.68 11.55 5.17
C PHE A 296 2.81 10.93 4.07
N TYR A 297 2.27 9.73 4.29
CA TYR A 297 1.25 9.18 3.38
C TYR A 297 0.06 10.13 3.28
N THR A 298 -0.46 10.58 4.44
CA THR A 298 -1.63 11.46 4.47
C THR A 298 -1.34 12.80 3.80
N ILE A 299 -0.19 13.43 4.10
CA ILE A 299 0.20 14.72 3.51
C ILE A 299 0.27 14.61 1.98
N VAL A 300 0.88 13.55 1.44
CA VAL A 300 1.01 13.39 -0.01
C VAL A 300 -0.37 13.25 -0.69
N PHE A 301 -1.27 12.42 -0.14
CA PHE A 301 -2.60 12.26 -0.74
C PHE A 301 -3.55 13.42 -0.46
N VAL A 302 -3.40 14.15 0.66
CA VAL A 302 -4.09 15.43 0.88
C VAL A 302 -3.66 16.44 -0.18
N LEU A 303 -2.36 16.57 -0.44
CA LEU A 303 -1.86 17.48 -1.47
C LEU A 303 -2.39 17.11 -2.85
N ILE A 304 -2.42 15.81 -3.19
CA ILE A 304 -2.98 15.35 -4.46
C ILE A 304 -4.47 15.68 -4.55
N VAL A 305 -5.28 15.29 -3.56
CA VAL A 305 -6.75 15.44 -3.61
C VAL A 305 -7.19 16.90 -3.53
N VAL A 306 -6.54 17.73 -2.69
CA VAL A 306 -6.94 19.12 -2.42
C VAL A 306 -6.28 20.10 -3.40
N ALA A 307 -4.99 19.94 -3.70
CA ALA A 307 -4.25 20.87 -4.56
C ALA A 307 -4.19 20.43 -6.03
N GLY A 308 -4.68 19.22 -6.36
CA GLY A 308 -4.62 18.64 -7.70
C GLY A 308 -5.44 19.38 -8.77
N GLY A 309 -6.27 20.37 -8.42
CA GLY A 309 -7.06 21.15 -9.39
C GLY A 309 -6.25 21.92 -10.46
N GLY A 310 -4.91 21.92 -10.41
CA GLY A 310 -4.07 22.49 -11.48
C GLY A 310 -2.62 22.01 -11.57
N ILE A 311 -2.15 21.09 -10.70
CA ILE A 311 -0.71 20.75 -10.58
C ILE A 311 -0.44 19.22 -10.62
N LEU A 312 -1.42 18.38 -10.29
CA LEU A 312 -1.28 16.92 -10.15
C LEU A 312 -2.64 16.25 -10.42
N PRO A 313 -2.65 14.99 -10.88
CA PRO A 313 -3.28 14.46 -12.11
C PRO A 313 -4.65 15.03 -12.52
N SER A 314 -5.01 14.83 -13.79
CA SER A 314 -6.26 15.33 -14.42
C SER A 314 -7.56 15.09 -13.62
N HIS A 315 -7.58 14.12 -12.69
CA HIS A 315 -8.70 13.84 -11.80
C HIS A 315 -8.22 13.60 -10.34
N PRO A 316 -8.06 14.66 -9.53
CA PRO A 316 -7.60 14.59 -8.14
C PRO A 316 -8.48 13.73 -7.22
N SER A 317 -9.79 13.74 -7.47
CA SER A 317 -10.79 12.98 -6.71
C SER A 317 -10.57 11.47 -6.77
N ARG A 318 -9.86 10.97 -7.78
CA ARG A 318 -9.53 9.55 -7.94
C ARG A 318 -8.69 9.01 -6.79
N TYR A 319 -7.83 9.86 -6.21
CA TYR A 319 -6.92 9.48 -5.12
C TYR A 319 -7.56 9.59 -3.72
N ALA A 320 -8.88 9.82 -3.65
CA ALA A 320 -9.61 9.88 -2.39
C ALA A 320 -9.54 8.54 -1.64
N ALA A 321 -9.47 7.40 -2.33
CA ALA A 321 -9.32 6.10 -1.69
C ALA A 321 -7.97 5.99 -0.94
N GLU A 322 -6.88 6.43 -1.54
CA GLU A 322 -5.56 6.50 -0.91
C GLU A 322 -5.52 7.48 0.26
N LEU A 323 -6.22 8.60 0.13
CA LEU A 323 -6.42 9.54 1.24
C LEU A 323 -7.14 8.83 2.40
N GLY A 324 -8.21 8.08 2.13
CA GLY A 324 -8.91 7.28 3.14
C GLY A 324 -8.02 6.24 3.82
N ILE A 325 -7.21 5.52 3.05
CA ILE A 325 -6.27 4.52 3.57
C ILE A 325 -5.21 5.17 4.46
N SER A 326 -4.59 6.26 4.00
CA SER A 326 -3.55 6.97 4.73
C SER A 326 -4.09 7.67 5.99
N LEU A 327 -5.25 8.30 5.90
CA LEU A 327 -5.94 8.91 7.03
C LEU A 327 -6.38 7.86 8.06
N ALA A 328 -6.87 6.71 7.62
CA ALA A 328 -7.20 5.61 8.53
C ALA A 328 -5.97 5.15 9.32
N PHE A 329 -4.80 5.08 8.67
CA PHE A 329 -3.55 4.77 9.35
C PHE A 329 -3.18 5.84 10.40
N LEU A 330 -3.27 7.13 10.03
CA LEU A 330 -2.97 8.24 10.92
C LEU A 330 -3.89 8.27 12.14
N LEU A 331 -5.20 8.13 11.93
CA LEU A 331 -6.19 8.09 13.00
C LEU A 331 -5.98 6.89 13.92
N GLY A 332 -5.71 5.70 13.38
CA GLY A 332 -5.47 4.52 14.20
C GLY A 332 -4.20 4.64 15.07
N VAL A 333 -3.11 5.19 14.52
CA VAL A 333 -1.90 5.49 15.31
C VAL A 333 -2.19 6.58 16.36
N GLY A 334 -2.89 7.65 15.97
CA GLY A 334 -3.26 8.77 16.83
C GLY A 334 -4.13 8.36 18.01
N ILE A 335 -5.19 7.59 17.77
CA ILE A 335 -6.10 7.07 18.81
C ILE A 335 -5.32 6.23 19.81
N VAL A 336 -4.50 5.28 19.36
CA VAL A 336 -3.73 4.43 20.29
C VAL A 336 -2.74 5.26 21.09
N LYS A 337 -2.03 6.20 20.46
CA LYS A 337 -1.10 7.09 21.18
C LYS A 337 -1.81 7.98 22.19
N LEU A 338 -2.99 8.51 21.85
CA LEU A 338 -3.83 9.27 22.77
C LEU A 338 -4.28 8.41 23.95
N MET A 339 -4.73 7.17 23.70
CA MET A 339 -5.11 6.24 24.77
C MET A 339 -3.93 5.90 25.68
N GLU A 340 -2.73 5.72 25.14
CA GLU A 340 -1.53 5.51 25.95
C GLU A 340 -1.19 6.74 26.80
N PHE A 341 -1.29 7.94 26.23
CA PHE A 341 -1.09 9.18 26.95
C PHE A 341 -2.08 9.32 28.12
N LEU A 342 -3.36 8.98 27.91
CA LEU A 342 -4.38 8.99 28.96
C LEU A 342 -4.13 7.93 30.05
N LYS A 343 -3.61 6.75 29.68
CA LYS A 343 -3.28 5.66 30.61
C LYS A 343 -2.08 5.98 31.51
N PHE A 344 -1.05 6.62 30.95
CA PHE A 344 0.26 6.79 31.60
C PHE A 344 0.62 8.25 31.89
N GLY A 345 -0.29 9.20 31.66
CA GLY A 345 -0.09 10.62 31.92
C GLY A 345 0.17 10.93 33.39
N ALA A 346 1.22 11.73 33.63
CA ALA A 346 1.90 11.95 34.91
C ALA A 346 1.12 12.76 35.99
N SER A 347 -0.20 12.60 36.09
CA SER A 347 -0.94 13.21 37.21
C SER A 347 -0.76 12.35 38.48
N HIS A 348 -0.07 12.96 39.46
CA HIS A 348 0.33 12.46 40.78
C HIS A 348 -0.82 12.17 41.75
N GLU A 349 -2.03 11.88 41.27
CA GLU A 349 -3.17 11.65 42.16
C GLU A 349 -3.42 10.16 42.44
N PRO A 350 -3.61 9.76 43.71
CA PRO A 350 -3.67 8.37 44.16
C PRO A 350 -5.03 7.69 43.88
N LYS A 351 -5.72 8.03 42.79
CA LYS A 351 -6.88 7.26 42.30
C LYS A 351 -6.42 6.27 41.22
N LYS A 352 -5.65 5.27 41.64
CA LYS A 352 -4.97 4.28 40.77
C LYS A 352 -5.89 3.36 39.96
N VAL A 353 -7.22 3.34 40.21
CA VAL A 353 -8.15 2.42 39.54
C VAL A 353 -8.93 3.02 38.36
N SER A 354 -9.07 4.34 38.17
CA SER A 354 -10.00 4.84 37.13
C SER A 354 -9.41 5.10 35.74
N LYS A 355 -8.12 5.43 35.59
CA LYS A 355 -7.59 5.91 34.29
C LYS A 355 -7.38 4.81 33.26
N ALA A 356 -6.84 3.66 33.68
CA ALA A 356 -6.61 2.53 32.78
C ALA A 356 -7.94 1.89 32.33
N LEU A 357 -8.89 1.73 33.27
CA LEU A 357 -10.25 1.27 32.98
C LEU A 357 -10.99 2.26 32.07
N PHE A 358 -10.90 3.57 32.34
CA PHE A 358 -11.49 4.60 31.48
C PHE A 358 -10.92 4.56 30.05
N ALA A 359 -9.60 4.52 29.89
CA ALA A 359 -8.99 4.48 28.56
C ALA A 359 -9.26 3.15 27.82
N ASN A 360 -9.37 2.03 28.53
CA ASN A 360 -9.83 0.76 27.93
C ASN A 360 -11.32 0.82 27.54
N GLY A 361 -12.17 1.42 28.39
CA GLY A 361 -13.59 1.63 28.11
C GLY A 361 -13.81 2.55 26.92
N LEU A 362 -13.04 3.63 26.82
CA LEU A 362 -13.06 4.54 25.68
C LEU A 362 -12.61 3.83 24.39
N LEU A 363 -11.56 3.03 24.46
CA LEU A 363 -11.10 2.22 23.33
C LEU A 363 -12.16 1.19 22.88
N ALA A 364 -12.84 0.54 23.83
CA ALA A 364 -13.95 -0.37 23.54
C ALA A 364 -15.13 0.38 22.92
N CYS A 365 -15.45 1.58 23.42
CA CYS A 365 -16.47 2.45 22.85
C CYS A 365 -16.13 2.84 21.42
N VAL A 366 -14.88 3.25 21.14
CA VAL A 366 -14.41 3.51 19.78
C VAL A 366 -14.61 2.30 18.89
N PHE A 367 -14.25 1.09 19.34
CA PHE A 367 -14.46 -0.13 18.56
C PHE A 367 -15.94 -0.37 18.25
N VAL A 368 -16.82 -0.25 19.26
CA VAL A 368 -18.27 -0.42 19.08
C VAL A 368 -18.83 0.62 18.11
N VAL A 369 -18.45 1.89 18.26
CA VAL A 369 -18.88 2.97 17.37
C VAL A 369 -18.41 2.73 15.93
N LEU A 370 -17.17 2.25 15.73
CA LEU A 370 -16.66 1.90 14.41
C LEU A 370 -17.48 0.77 13.77
N VAL A 371 -17.75 -0.30 14.52
CA VAL A 371 -18.56 -1.43 14.04
C VAL A 371 -19.99 -0.99 13.71
N LEU A 372 -20.63 -0.23 14.61
CA LEU A 372 -21.97 0.30 14.37
C LEU A 372 -21.98 1.24 13.16
N GLY A 373 -20.97 2.10 13.01
CA GLY A 373 -20.83 2.98 11.84
C GLY A 373 -20.75 2.21 10.54
N ILE A 374 -19.99 1.11 10.50
CA ILE A 374 -19.92 0.20 9.35
C ILE A 374 -21.29 -0.44 9.05
N VAL A 375 -21.93 -1.01 10.07
CA VAL A 375 -23.19 -1.77 9.90
C VAL A 375 -24.35 -0.85 9.50
N LEU A 376 -24.51 0.27 10.19
CA LEU A 376 -25.60 1.23 9.97
C LEU A 376 -25.39 2.03 8.68
N GLY A 377 -24.14 2.35 8.34
CA GLY A 377 -23.84 3.13 7.14
C GLY A 377 -23.93 2.33 5.83
N ARG A 378 -24.16 1.01 5.88
CA ARG A 378 -24.49 0.20 4.69
C ARG A 378 -25.66 0.79 3.90
N GLY A 379 -26.67 1.34 4.57
CA GLY A 379 -27.83 1.95 3.89
C GLY A 379 -27.45 3.09 2.94
N GLN A 380 -26.41 3.87 3.29
CA GLN A 380 -25.94 5.00 2.47
C GLN A 380 -25.27 4.53 1.17
N LEU A 381 -24.72 3.31 1.14
CA LEU A 381 -24.09 2.76 -0.06
C LEU A 381 -25.11 2.41 -1.15
N LEU A 382 -26.32 2.02 -0.75
CA LEU A 382 -27.40 1.67 -1.67
C LEU A 382 -28.03 2.90 -2.33
N SER A 383 -27.92 4.07 -1.69
CA SER A 383 -28.41 5.35 -2.22
C SER A 383 -27.37 6.09 -3.06
N ALA A 384 -26.11 5.62 -3.08
CA ALA A 384 -25.00 6.28 -3.77
C ALA A 384 -24.94 6.00 -5.29
N GLU A 385 -25.90 5.24 -5.85
CA GLU A 385 -26.02 5.02 -7.30
C GLU A 385 -26.20 6.33 -8.10
N GLU A 386 -26.68 7.42 -7.48
CA GLU A 386 -27.06 8.63 -8.19
C GLU A 386 -25.95 9.68 -8.39
N SER A 387 -24.76 9.54 -7.78
CA SER A 387 -23.75 10.62 -7.81
C SER A 387 -22.30 10.17 -7.94
N VAL A 388 -22.00 9.30 -8.92
CA VAL A 388 -20.60 8.97 -9.26
C VAL A 388 -20.18 9.76 -10.50
N LEU A 389 -19.42 10.84 -10.27
CA LEU A 389 -18.79 11.64 -11.33
C LEU A 389 -17.65 10.86 -11.98
N GLY A 390 -17.75 10.68 -13.30
CA GLY A 390 -16.70 10.09 -14.15
C GLY A 390 -17.02 8.68 -14.61
N ILE A 391 -18.03 8.54 -15.47
CA ILE A 391 -18.37 7.29 -16.15
C ILE A 391 -17.67 7.32 -17.52
N TRP A 392 -16.77 6.37 -17.75
CA TRP A 392 -16.29 6.02 -19.10
C TRP A 392 -17.22 4.93 -19.63
N THR A 393 -17.83 5.13 -20.79
CA THR A 393 -18.80 4.19 -21.39
C THR A 393 -18.17 3.41 -22.54
N GLY A 394 -18.33 2.09 -22.53
CA GLY A 394 -18.19 1.20 -23.70
C GLY A 394 -17.10 0.14 -23.57
N PHE A 395 -17.44 -1.11 -23.93
CA PHE A 395 -16.50 -2.21 -24.10
C PHE A 395 -15.63 -1.94 -25.32
N ASP A 396 -14.54 -1.22 -25.10
CA ASP A 396 -13.41 -1.15 -26.00
C ASP A 396 -12.13 -1.44 -25.22
N LYS A 397 -11.13 -1.99 -25.91
CA LYS A 397 -9.77 -2.06 -25.35
C LYS A 397 -9.39 -0.62 -24.96
N GLY A 398 -9.01 -0.37 -23.70
CA GLY A 398 -8.58 0.98 -23.31
C GLY A 398 -7.41 1.45 -24.18
N GLU A 399 -7.23 2.76 -24.35
CA GLU A 399 -6.17 3.33 -25.23
C GLU A 399 -4.78 2.74 -24.97
N ILE A 400 -4.44 2.51 -23.69
CA ILE A 400 -3.17 1.87 -23.29
C ILE A 400 -3.07 0.43 -23.85
N TRP A 401 -4.16 -0.33 -23.83
CA TRP A 401 -4.20 -1.69 -24.36
C TRP A 401 -4.18 -1.70 -25.89
N THR A 402 -4.98 -0.88 -26.57
CA THR A 402 -4.97 -0.79 -28.04
C THR A 402 -3.60 -0.36 -28.56
N SER A 403 -2.99 0.65 -27.94
CA SER A 403 -1.65 1.09 -28.29
C SER A 403 -0.61 -0.01 -28.07
N ARG A 404 -0.76 -0.86 -27.03
CA ARG A 404 0.12 -2.01 -26.80
C ARG A 404 0.06 -3.03 -27.93
N ASP A 405 -1.14 -3.31 -28.48
CA ASP A 405 -1.31 -4.27 -29.59
C ASP A 405 -0.50 -3.88 -30.84
N ASN A 406 -0.27 -2.57 -31.03
CA ASN A 406 0.53 -2.05 -32.13
C ASN A 406 2.03 -2.36 -31.98
N PHE A 407 2.49 -2.75 -30.79
CA PHE A 407 3.89 -3.13 -30.52
C PHE A 407 4.08 -4.67 -30.46
N SER A 408 3.41 -5.40 -31.35
CA SER A 408 3.58 -6.86 -31.51
C SER A 408 4.87 -7.25 -32.26
N GLY A 409 5.25 -8.53 -32.23
CA GLY A 409 6.43 -9.04 -32.94
C GLY A 409 7.73 -9.03 -32.12
N ILE A 410 8.82 -8.48 -32.66
CA ILE A 410 10.17 -8.52 -32.07
C ILE A 410 10.20 -7.86 -30.68
N SER A 411 9.51 -6.74 -30.52
CA SER A 411 9.34 -6.04 -29.23
C SER A 411 8.67 -6.94 -28.18
N SER A 412 7.68 -7.74 -28.58
CA SER A 412 7.02 -8.69 -27.69
C SER A 412 7.95 -9.83 -27.30
N PHE A 413 8.71 -10.38 -28.25
CA PHE A 413 9.73 -11.40 -27.95
C PHE A 413 10.78 -10.90 -26.95
N LEU A 414 11.25 -9.67 -27.11
CA LEU A 414 12.18 -9.03 -26.18
C LEU A 414 11.52 -8.85 -24.79
N GLY A 415 10.25 -8.45 -24.75
CA GLY A 415 9.45 -8.39 -23.52
C GLY A 415 9.38 -9.73 -22.79
N TYR A 416 9.02 -10.81 -23.48
CA TYR A 416 9.00 -12.17 -22.93
C TYR A 416 10.38 -12.62 -22.46
N SER A 417 11.45 -12.31 -23.20
CA SER A 417 12.82 -12.66 -22.84
C SER A 417 13.28 -11.97 -21.55
N ILE A 418 12.95 -10.69 -21.38
CA ILE A 418 13.24 -9.94 -20.14
C ILE A 418 12.48 -10.54 -18.96
N THR A 419 11.17 -10.80 -19.12
CA THR A 419 10.35 -11.42 -18.07
C THR A 419 10.87 -12.82 -17.70
N GLY A 420 11.19 -13.66 -18.69
CA GLY A 420 11.76 -14.98 -18.45
C GLY A 420 13.09 -14.92 -17.71
N SER A 421 13.98 -13.99 -18.09
CA SER A 421 15.25 -13.76 -17.41
C SER A 421 15.07 -13.29 -15.97
N ALA A 422 14.08 -12.42 -15.70
CA ALA A 422 13.77 -11.97 -14.34
C ALA A 422 13.25 -13.10 -13.45
N ILE A 423 12.35 -13.95 -13.97
CA ILE A 423 11.84 -15.14 -13.27
C ILE A 423 12.99 -16.10 -12.96
N LEU A 424 13.86 -16.37 -13.94
CA LEU A 424 15.02 -17.23 -13.79
C LEU A 424 15.99 -16.67 -12.73
N ALA A 425 16.29 -15.38 -12.77
CA ALA A 425 17.14 -14.72 -11.78
C ALA A 425 16.56 -14.81 -10.36
N LEU A 426 15.26 -14.54 -10.16
CA LEU A 426 14.61 -14.69 -8.85
C LEU A 426 14.63 -16.14 -8.37
N THR A 427 14.45 -17.10 -9.27
CA THR A 427 14.46 -18.53 -8.96
C THR A 427 15.86 -18.98 -8.52
N ILE A 428 16.90 -18.61 -9.28
CA ILE A 428 18.31 -18.91 -8.94
C ILE A 428 18.68 -18.30 -7.60
N LEU A 429 18.36 -17.02 -7.38
CA LEU A 429 18.57 -16.35 -6.10
C LEU A 429 17.85 -17.08 -4.97
N GLY A 430 16.62 -17.54 -5.22
CA GLY A 430 15.82 -18.31 -4.27
C GLY A 430 16.49 -19.62 -3.86
N ILE A 431 16.96 -20.40 -4.84
CA ILE A 431 17.67 -21.67 -4.62
C ILE A 431 18.97 -21.44 -3.85
N LYS A 432 19.80 -20.49 -4.30
CA LYS A 432 21.09 -20.18 -3.66
C LYS A 432 20.92 -19.73 -2.22
N SER A 433 19.92 -18.89 -1.94
CA SER A 433 19.65 -18.42 -0.57
C SER A 433 19.25 -19.55 0.40
N ARG A 434 18.67 -20.65 -0.10
CA ARG A 434 18.36 -21.83 0.74
C ARG A 434 19.60 -22.68 1.01
N GLN A 435 20.51 -22.78 0.04
CA GLN A 435 21.75 -23.53 0.20
C GLN A 435 22.67 -22.88 1.24
N GLU A 436 22.80 -21.56 1.23
CA GLU A 436 23.59 -20.80 2.22
C GLU A 436 23.04 -20.88 3.67
N VAL A 437 21.77 -21.25 3.85
CA VAL A 437 21.17 -21.46 5.18
C VAL A 437 21.34 -22.93 5.66
N ALA A 438 21.60 -23.85 4.72
CA ALA A 438 21.78 -25.28 5.01
C ALA A 438 23.26 -25.68 5.21
N SER A 439 24.20 -24.86 4.73
CA SER A 439 25.64 -24.93 5.03
C SER A 439 26.00 -24.12 6.26
#